data_AF-A0A2A4R4G2-F1
#
_entry.id   AF-A0A2A4R4G2-F1
#
_cell.length_a   1.000
_cell.length_b   1.000
_cell.length_c   1.000
_cell.angle_alpha   90.00
_cell.angle_beta   90.00
_cell.angle_gamma   90.00
#
_symmetry.space_group_name_H-M   'P 1'
#
loop_
_entity.id
_entity.type
_entity.pdbx_description
1 polymer ?
#
loop_
_entity_poly.entity_id
_entity_poly.type
_entity_poly.pdbx_seq_one_letter_code
_entity_poly.pdbx_strand_id
1 'polypeptide(L)'
;MKSIQIKLLSLLMLVLLSISTVTCNGDKAIDTTSVAGTYTGTLVSNTASKNTTVTALKTAEANVRMHGDQIEVVFTDGDFHHSIMLNIFDDGDFIRPCLTGDAFESIYNHISSGSNFMNDMMSSMTGTDWSMHLNVDHKDNDKHFGQFNLNNNSFEYAFMVDQMEYHFNGVK
;
A
#
# COMPACT_ATOMS: atom_id res chain seq x y z
N MET A 1 42.70 -49.54 -14.89
CA MET A 1 42.09 -48.59 -15.85
C MET A 1 40.56 -48.48 -15.72
N LYS A 2 39.80 -49.60 -15.60
CA LYS A 2 38.33 -49.56 -15.44
C LYS A 2 37.83 -48.82 -14.18
N SER A 3 38.54 -48.88 -13.06
CA SER A 3 38.14 -48.21 -11.81
C SER A 3 38.28 -46.67 -11.84
N ILE A 4 39.19 -46.14 -12.66
CA ILE A 4 39.40 -44.69 -12.83
C ILE A 4 38.25 -44.08 -13.64
N GLN A 5 37.77 -44.79 -14.66
CA GLN A 5 36.62 -44.40 -15.50
C GLN A 5 35.32 -44.34 -14.68
N ILE A 6 35.11 -45.30 -13.76
CA ILE A 6 33.94 -45.32 -12.86
C ILE A 6 33.97 -44.14 -11.89
N LYS A 7 35.15 -43.80 -11.34
CA LYS A 7 35.31 -42.66 -10.43
C LYS A 7 35.09 -41.31 -11.13
N LEU A 8 35.52 -41.18 -12.39
CA LEU A 8 35.24 -39.99 -13.21
C LEU A 8 33.74 -39.86 -13.51
N LEU A 9 33.08 -40.98 -13.84
CA LEU A 9 31.65 -41.01 -14.15
C LEU A 9 30.79 -40.69 -12.92
N SER A 10 31.16 -41.20 -11.74
CA SER A 10 30.49 -40.87 -10.48
C SER A 10 30.69 -39.42 -10.05
N LEU A 11 31.84 -38.82 -10.37
CA LEU A 11 32.12 -37.40 -10.10
C LEU A 11 31.29 -36.49 -11.02
N LEU A 12 31.11 -36.89 -12.29
CA LEU A 12 30.30 -36.15 -13.27
C LEU A 12 28.81 -36.16 -12.93
N MET A 13 28.28 -37.27 -12.40
CA MET A 13 26.90 -37.37 -11.92
C MET A 13 26.62 -36.49 -10.69
N LEU A 14 27.61 -36.27 -9.83
CA LEU A 14 27.46 -35.43 -8.64
C LEU A 14 27.36 -33.94 -9.00
N VAL A 15 28.00 -33.51 -10.09
CA VAL A 15 27.99 -32.12 -10.59
C VAL A 15 26.70 -31.79 -11.35
N LEU A 16 26.01 -32.79 -11.91
CA LEU A 16 24.70 -32.60 -12.55
C LEU A 16 23.55 -32.47 -11.53
N LEU A 17 23.75 -32.90 -10.28
CA LEU A 17 22.77 -32.78 -9.20
C LEU A 17 22.81 -31.44 -8.46
N SER A 18 23.79 -30.58 -8.77
CA SER A 18 23.93 -29.23 -8.19
C SER A 18 23.24 -28.14 -9.01
N ILE A 19 22.41 -28.49 -9.99
CA ILE A 19 21.43 -27.54 -10.54
C ILE A 19 20.31 -27.45 -9.51
N SER A 20 20.60 -26.73 -8.43
CA SER A 20 19.65 -26.25 -7.45
C SER A 20 18.47 -25.67 -8.22
N THR A 21 17.30 -26.27 -7.99
CA THR A 21 16.02 -25.63 -8.26
C THR A 21 16.12 -24.20 -7.73
N VAL A 22 16.16 -23.23 -8.64
CA VAL A 22 15.74 -21.88 -8.32
C VAL A 22 14.30 -22.05 -7.91
N THR A 23 14.10 -22.19 -6.60
CA THR A 23 12.79 -22.12 -6.00
C THR A 23 12.22 -20.80 -6.50
N CYS A 24 11.10 -20.93 -7.20
CA CYS A 24 10.20 -19.86 -7.52
C CYS A 24 10.20 -18.87 -6.35
N ASN A 25 10.72 -17.66 -6.55
CA ASN A 25 10.18 -16.53 -5.81
C ASN A 25 8.75 -16.39 -6.37
N GLY A 26 7.85 -17.25 -5.89
CA GLY A 26 6.44 -16.94 -5.94
C GLY A 26 6.37 -15.63 -5.19
N ASP A 27 5.97 -14.59 -5.91
CA ASP A 27 5.71 -13.27 -5.35
C ASP A 27 5.08 -13.50 -3.99
N LYS A 28 5.78 -13.07 -2.93
CA LYS A 28 5.15 -13.08 -1.62
C LYS A 28 4.00 -12.12 -1.80
N ALA A 29 2.79 -12.65 -1.99
CA ALA A 29 1.58 -11.87 -1.91
C ALA A 29 1.71 -11.10 -0.60
N ILE A 30 1.89 -9.78 -0.72
CA ILE A 30 2.11 -8.97 0.46
C ILE A 30 0.81 -9.06 1.25
N ASP A 31 0.94 -9.46 2.51
CA ASP A 31 -0.19 -9.61 3.40
C ASP A 31 -0.70 -8.21 3.73
N THR A 32 -1.54 -7.70 2.83
CA THR A 32 -2.17 -6.38 2.94
C THR A 32 -3.04 -6.29 4.18
N THR A 33 -3.40 -7.41 4.82
CA THR A 33 -4.12 -7.39 6.10
C THR A 33 -3.27 -6.81 7.24
N SER A 34 -1.94 -6.73 7.08
CA SER A 34 -1.03 -6.12 8.04
C SER A 34 -1.28 -4.63 8.28
N VAL A 35 -1.98 -3.93 7.38
CA VAL A 35 -2.37 -2.51 7.56
C VAL A 35 -3.57 -2.34 8.47
N ALA A 36 -4.35 -3.40 8.73
CA ALA A 36 -5.48 -3.31 9.64
C ALA A 36 -5.02 -3.04 11.09
N GLY A 37 -5.82 -2.28 11.83
CA GLY A 37 -5.54 -1.92 13.21
C GLY A 37 -5.89 -0.48 13.56
N THR A 38 -5.48 -0.04 14.74
CA THR A 38 -5.68 1.34 15.19
C THR A 38 -4.32 2.03 15.22
N TYR A 39 -4.21 3.12 14.46
CA TYR A 39 -3.05 4.01 14.46
C TYR A 39 -3.37 5.20 15.34
N THR A 40 -2.43 5.54 16.20
CA THR A 40 -2.59 6.57 17.21
C THR A 40 -1.58 7.68 16.93
N GLY A 41 -2.04 8.92 16.80
CA GLY A 41 -1.19 10.00 16.32
C GLY A 41 -1.83 11.39 16.37
N THR A 42 -1.49 12.22 15.38
CA THR A 42 -1.97 13.60 15.26
C THR A 42 -2.85 13.77 14.03
N LEU A 43 -3.83 14.66 14.14
CA LEU A 43 -4.64 15.13 13.03
C LEU A 43 -4.52 16.66 12.98
N VAL A 44 -3.90 17.18 11.92
CA VAL A 44 -3.60 18.61 11.79
C VAL A 44 -4.38 19.18 10.60
N SER A 45 -5.06 20.31 10.79
CA SER A 45 -5.72 21.05 9.72
C SER A 45 -5.05 22.39 9.45
N ASN A 46 -4.80 22.72 8.18
CA ASN A 46 -4.26 24.02 7.79
C ASN A 46 -5.39 25.06 7.62
N THR A 47 -5.82 25.72 8.70
CA THR A 47 -6.70 26.90 8.57
C THR A 47 -5.90 28.15 8.24
N ALA A 48 -6.08 28.71 7.05
CA ALA A 48 -5.41 29.92 6.56
C ALA A 48 -5.72 31.24 7.33
N SER A 49 -6.32 31.19 8.53
CA SER A 49 -6.68 32.41 9.28
C SER A 49 -6.62 32.30 10.81
N LYS A 50 -6.17 31.18 11.38
CA LYS A 50 -5.84 31.13 12.81
C LYS A 50 -4.65 30.20 13.02
N ASN A 51 -3.50 30.78 13.37
CA ASN A 51 -2.41 30.08 14.05
C ASN A 51 -2.88 29.70 15.46
N THR A 52 -3.87 28.82 15.55
CA THR A 52 -4.11 28.09 16.77
C THR A 52 -3.40 26.77 16.59
N THR A 53 -2.13 26.73 17.00
CA THR A 53 -1.53 25.48 17.46
C THR A 53 -2.38 25.03 18.63
N VAL A 54 -3.49 24.34 18.34
CA VAL A 54 -4.21 23.58 19.34
C VAL A 54 -3.28 22.42 19.62
N THR A 55 -2.39 22.61 20.59
CA THR A 55 -1.75 21.50 21.29
C THR A 55 -2.86 20.80 22.08
N ALA A 56 -3.74 20.10 21.38
CA ALA A 56 -4.65 19.18 22.00
C ALA A 56 -3.78 18.03 22.51
N LEU A 57 -3.78 17.84 23.82
CA LEU A 57 -3.32 16.63 24.49
C LEU A 57 -4.21 15.40 24.16
N LYS A 58 -4.99 15.47 23.07
CA LYS A 58 -5.82 14.39 22.57
C LYS A 58 -5.10 13.75 21.41
N THR A 59 -5.00 12.44 21.46
CA THR A 59 -4.41 11.65 20.40
C THR A 59 -5.52 11.30 19.42
N ALA A 60 -5.32 11.66 18.15
CA ALA A 60 -6.23 11.26 17.09
C ALA A 60 -6.01 9.78 16.79
N GLU A 61 -7.06 9.08 16.38
CA GLU A 61 -6.99 7.68 15.98
C GLU A 61 -7.41 7.53 14.52
N ALA A 62 -6.76 6.62 13.80
CA ALA A 62 -7.22 6.09 12.53
C ALA A 62 -7.45 4.58 12.68
N ASN A 63 -8.71 4.17 12.65
CA ASN A 63 -9.10 2.76 12.70
C ASN A 63 -9.23 2.21 11.28
N VAL A 64 -8.33 1.31 10.92
CA VAL A 64 -8.24 0.70 9.60
C VAL A 64 -8.84 -0.70 9.64
N ARG A 65 -9.84 -0.95 8.80
CA ARG A 65 -10.55 -2.23 8.70
C ARG A 65 -10.54 -2.73 7.27
N MET A 66 -10.36 -4.04 7.10
CA MET A 66 -10.52 -4.68 5.81
C MET A 66 -12.00 -4.71 5.40
N HIS A 67 -12.26 -4.41 4.13
CA HIS A 67 -13.57 -4.49 3.50
C HIS A 67 -13.40 -5.20 2.15
N GLY A 68 -13.33 -6.54 2.17
CA GLY A 68 -12.91 -7.31 0.99
C GLY A 68 -11.47 -6.96 0.63
N ASP A 69 -11.25 -6.53 -0.62
CA ASP A 69 -9.93 -6.12 -1.14
C ASP A 69 -9.63 -4.63 -0.92
N GLN A 70 -10.51 -3.92 -0.20
CA GLN A 70 -10.38 -2.51 0.17
C GLN A 70 -10.18 -2.35 1.67
N ILE A 71 -9.90 -1.12 2.08
CA ILE A 71 -9.95 -0.72 3.48
C ILE A 71 -10.97 0.40 3.71
N GLU A 72 -11.62 0.33 4.86
CA GLU A 72 -12.27 1.48 5.48
C GLU A 72 -11.29 2.08 6.48
N VAL A 73 -11.09 3.39 6.42
CA VAL A 73 -10.31 4.14 7.42
C VAL A 73 -11.21 5.14 8.10
N VAL A 74 -11.37 5.00 9.41
CA VAL A 74 -12.16 5.89 10.25
C VAL A 74 -11.23 6.73 11.11
N PHE A 75 -11.18 8.04 10.84
CA PHE A 75 -10.43 9.02 11.62
C PHE A 75 -11.31 9.60 12.72
N THR A 76 -10.77 9.65 13.95
CA THR A 76 -11.45 10.25 15.11
C THR A 76 -10.52 11.16 15.91
N ASP A 77 -10.99 12.36 16.24
CA ASP A 77 -10.32 13.28 17.17
C ASP A 77 -11.37 14.05 17.99
N GLY A 78 -11.65 13.59 19.21
CA GLY A 78 -12.75 14.13 20.01
C GLY A 78 -14.11 13.91 19.32
N ASP A 79 -14.77 15.02 18.96
CA ASP A 79 -16.07 14.99 18.27
C ASP A 79 -15.92 14.92 16.74
N PHE A 80 -14.69 15.04 16.21
CA PHE A 80 -14.42 14.90 14.79
C PHE A 80 -14.48 13.42 14.39
N HIS A 81 -15.19 13.13 13.30
CA HIS A 81 -15.32 11.79 12.73
C HIS A 81 -15.35 11.87 11.19
N HIS A 82 -14.47 11.13 10.52
CA HIS A 82 -14.46 11.02 9.06
C HIS A 82 -14.13 9.58 8.65
N SER A 83 -14.90 9.02 7.72
CA SER A 83 -14.65 7.68 7.16
C SER A 83 -14.37 7.79 5.67
N ILE A 84 -13.40 7.00 5.19
CA ILE A 84 -13.01 6.92 3.79
C ILE A 84 -12.77 5.46 3.37
N MET A 85 -13.18 5.13 2.16
CA MET A 85 -12.91 3.84 1.52
C MET A 85 -11.74 3.98 0.55
N LEU A 86 -10.77 3.07 0.63
CA LEU A 86 -9.53 3.12 -0.15
C LEU A 86 -9.21 1.75 -0.75
N ASN A 87 -8.73 1.75 -1.99
CA ASN A 87 -7.96 0.62 -2.53
C ASN A 87 -6.54 0.69 -1.93
N ILE A 88 -5.88 -0.46 -1.82
CA ILE A 88 -4.49 -0.54 -1.35
C ILE A 88 -3.65 -1.31 -2.34
N PHE A 89 -2.42 -0.83 -2.54
CA PHE A 89 -1.48 -1.39 -3.50
C PHE A 89 -0.15 -1.63 -2.83
N ASP A 90 0.45 -2.77 -3.10
CA ASP A 90 1.82 -3.02 -2.71
C ASP A 90 2.81 -2.05 -3.35
N ASP A 91 3.79 -1.59 -2.56
CA ASP A 91 4.91 -0.76 -2.97
C ASP A 91 6.19 -1.13 -2.18
N GLY A 92 6.45 -2.43 -2.04
CA GLY A 92 7.63 -2.96 -1.37
C GLY A 92 7.56 -2.83 0.16
N ASP A 93 8.25 -1.84 0.72
CA ASP A 93 8.23 -1.56 2.17
C ASP A 93 7.00 -0.75 2.61
N PHE A 94 6.18 -0.35 1.64
CA PHE A 94 5.02 0.48 1.83
C PHE A 94 3.76 -0.17 1.24
N ILE A 95 2.61 0.19 1.80
CA ILE A 95 1.31 0.00 1.16
C ILE A 95 0.76 1.37 0.81
N ARG A 96 0.39 1.56 -0.46
CA ARG A 96 -0.10 2.83 -1.01
C ARG A 96 -1.63 2.80 -1.08
N PRO A 97 -2.34 3.58 -0.25
CA PRO A 97 -3.76 3.74 -0.41
C PRO A 97 -4.10 4.71 -1.56
N CYS A 98 -5.17 4.43 -2.29
CA CYS A 98 -5.76 5.35 -3.26
C CYS A 98 -7.28 5.38 -3.12
N LEU A 99 -7.87 6.49 -3.53
CA LEU A 99 -9.33 6.64 -3.60
C LEU A 99 -9.92 5.58 -4.54
N THR A 100 -11.18 5.26 -4.31
CA THR A 100 -11.93 4.29 -5.12
C THR A 100 -13.35 4.79 -5.38
N GLY A 101 -14.01 4.22 -6.40
CA GLY A 101 -15.37 4.59 -6.81
C GLY A 101 -15.56 6.09 -7.06
N ASP A 102 -16.71 6.63 -6.66
CA ASP A 102 -17.10 8.02 -6.90
C ASP A 102 -16.10 9.04 -6.33
N ALA A 103 -15.43 8.71 -5.22
CA ALA A 103 -14.44 9.60 -4.61
C ALA A 103 -13.21 9.76 -5.50
N PHE A 104 -12.78 8.69 -6.18
CA PHE A 104 -11.71 8.75 -7.17
C PHE A 104 -12.11 9.68 -8.33
N GLU A 105 -13.27 9.44 -8.93
CA GLU A 105 -13.73 10.20 -10.09
C GLU A 105 -13.91 11.69 -9.78
N SER A 106 -14.44 11.98 -8.59
CA SER A 106 -14.64 13.37 -8.13
C SER A 106 -13.32 14.12 -7.91
N ILE A 107 -12.25 13.44 -7.49
CA ILE A 107 -10.97 14.09 -7.18
C ILE A 107 -10.07 14.18 -8.41
N TYR A 108 -10.01 13.11 -9.22
CA TYR A 108 -9.12 13.04 -10.38
C TYR A 108 -9.79 13.47 -11.69
N ASN A 109 -11.11 13.63 -11.72
CA ASN A 109 -11.88 14.05 -12.89
C ASN A 109 -11.66 13.13 -14.10
N HIS A 110 -11.51 11.83 -13.84
CA HIS A 110 -11.49 10.76 -14.83
C HIS A 110 -11.89 9.43 -14.15
N ILE A 111 -12.26 8.45 -14.97
CA ILE A 111 -12.80 7.16 -14.52
C ILE A 111 -11.65 6.20 -14.25
N SER A 112 -11.63 5.57 -13.08
CA SER A 112 -10.69 4.47 -12.79
C SER A 112 -11.03 3.27 -13.67
N SER A 113 -10.02 2.54 -14.13
CA SER A 113 -10.19 1.29 -14.87
C SER A 113 -10.84 0.18 -14.03
N GLY A 114 -10.93 0.39 -12.70
CA GLY A 114 -11.50 -0.54 -11.73
C GLY A 114 -10.50 -1.62 -11.28
N SER A 115 -10.71 -2.16 -10.08
CA SER A 115 -9.81 -3.16 -9.48
C SER A 115 -9.65 -4.44 -10.32
N ASN A 116 -10.69 -4.82 -11.08
CA ASN A 116 -10.68 -6.02 -11.92
C ASN A 116 -9.75 -5.91 -13.13
N PHE A 117 -9.42 -4.70 -13.59
CA PHE A 117 -8.60 -4.51 -14.79
C PHE A 117 -7.11 -4.81 -14.53
N MET A 118 -6.64 -4.65 -13.29
CA MET A 118 -5.23 -4.89 -12.96
C MET A 118 -4.87 -6.37 -12.96
N ASN A 119 -5.75 -7.21 -12.42
CA ASN A 119 -5.51 -8.66 -12.31
C ASN A 119 -5.24 -9.32 -13.68
N ASP A 120 -5.84 -8.83 -14.76
CA ASP A 120 -5.69 -9.39 -16.10
C ASP A 120 -4.43 -8.89 -16.84
N MET A 121 -3.86 -7.74 -16.45
CA MET A 121 -2.74 -7.10 -17.15
C MET A 121 -1.37 -7.35 -16.48
N MET A 122 -1.35 -7.81 -15.22
CA MET A 122 -0.13 -8.09 -14.42
C MET A 122 0.85 -9.06 -15.08
N SER A 123 0.41 -9.90 -16.02
CA SER A 123 1.29 -10.89 -16.66
C SER A 123 2.36 -10.30 -17.59
N SER A 124 2.25 -9.02 -17.96
CA SER A 124 3.11 -8.39 -18.99
C SER A 124 3.89 -7.17 -18.52
N MET A 125 3.61 -6.65 -17.32
CA MET A 125 4.23 -5.44 -16.78
C MET A 125 5.11 -5.78 -15.58
N THR A 126 6.31 -5.19 -15.54
CA THR A 126 7.24 -5.33 -14.41
C THR A 126 7.09 -4.15 -13.46
N GLY A 127 6.90 -4.38 -12.17
CA GLY A 127 6.81 -3.33 -11.16
C GLY A 127 6.06 -3.77 -9.90
N THR A 128 5.89 -2.84 -8.95
CA THR A 128 4.98 -3.01 -7.79
C THR A 128 3.53 -2.80 -8.22
N ASP A 129 2.57 -3.30 -7.46
CA ASP A 129 1.13 -3.08 -7.70
C ASP A 129 0.83 -1.59 -7.83
N TRP A 130 1.46 -0.77 -7.00
CA TRP A 130 1.37 0.68 -7.05
C TRP A 130 1.83 1.25 -8.39
N SER A 131 3.00 0.85 -8.87
CA SER A 131 3.52 1.34 -10.16
C SER A 131 2.62 0.95 -11.33
N MET A 132 2.00 -0.24 -11.28
CA MET A 132 1.03 -0.66 -12.29
C MET A 132 -0.25 0.14 -12.21
N HIS A 133 -0.77 0.38 -11.00
CA HIS A 133 -1.94 1.23 -10.79
C HIS A 133 -1.74 2.63 -11.34
N LEU A 134 -0.60 3.26 -11.06
CA LEU A 134 -0.29 4.59 -11.58
C LEU A 134 -0.32 4.63 -13.10
N ASN A 135 0.27 3.63 -13.76
CA ASN A 135 0.34 3.59 -15.22
C ASN A 135 -1.03 3.38 -15.89
N VAL A 136 -1.94 2.69 -15.22
CA VAL A 136 -3.26 2.32 -15.76
C VAL A 136 -4.30 3.39 -15.45
N ASP A 137 -4.33 3.87 -14.21
CA ASP A 137 -5.42 4.69 -13.70
C ASP A 137 -5.07 6.16 -13.56
N HIS A 138 -3.80 6.55 -13.48
CA HIS A 138 -3.43 7.92 -13.16
C HIS A 138 -2.82 8.69 -14.33
N LYS A 139 -3.05 10.00 -14.32
CA LYS A 139 -2.38 10.96 -15.21
C LYS A 139 -1.17 11.56 -14.50
N ASP A 140 -0.20 12.01 -15.30
CA ASP A 140 0.89 12.84 -14.81
C ASP A 140 0.28 14.05 -14.07
N ASN A 141 0.58 14.19 -12.77
CA ASN A 141 0.09 15.20 -11.81
C ASN A 141 -1.13 14.83 -10.95
N ASP A 142 -1.70 13.63 -11.09
CA ASP A 142 -2.65 13.16 -10.08
C ASP A 142 -1.97 13.09 -8.71
N LYS A 143 -2.65 13.62 -7.68
CA LYS A 143 -2.13 13.64 -6.31
C LYS A 143 -2.40 12.32 -5.60
N HIS A 144 -1.47 11.89 -4.74
CA HIS A 144 -1.69 10.76 -3.85
C HIS A 144 -1.55 11.19 -2.41
N PHE A 145 -2.35 10.58 -1.55
CA PHE A 145 -2.72 11.20 -0.29
C PHE A 145 -2.12 10.53 0.94
N GLY A 146 -1.46 9.38 0.82
CA GLY A 146 -0.86 8.74 1.98
C GLY A 146 -0.08 7.49 1.69
N GLN A 147 0.36 6.85 2.78
CA GLN A 147 1.08 5.58 2.77
C GLN A 147 1.03 4.91 4.14
N PHE A 148 1.05 3.58 4.14
CA PHE A 148 1.46 2.79 5.29
C PHE A 148 2.93 2.42 5.12
N ASN A 149 3.72 2.56 6.17
CA ASN A 149 5.09 2.10 6.21
C ASN A 149 5.15 0.85 7.10
N LEU A 150 5.49 -0.28 6.49
CA LEU A 150 5.49 -1.59 7.16
C LEU A 150 6.69 -1.76 8.11
N ASN A 151 7.77 -1.00 7.90
CA ASN A 151 8.99 -1.12 8.72
C ASN A 151 8.80 -0.53 10.13
N ASN A 152 7.96 0.49 10.28
CA ASN A 152 7.73 1.18 11.55
C ASN A 152 6.25 1.20 11.97
N ASN A 153 5.38 0.48 11.25
CA ASN A 153 3.93 0.48 11.44
C ASN A 153 3.33 1.89 11.52
N SER A 154 3.79 2.81 10.67
CA SER A 154 3.21 4.16 10.59
C SER A 154 2.19 4.27 9.46
N PHE A 155 1.22 5.16 9.66
CA PHE A 155 0.24 5.54 8.65
C PHE A 155 0.14 7.05 8.58
N GLU A 156 0.22 7.57 7.36
CA GLU A 156 -0.04 8.97 7.07
C GLU A 156 -1.06 9.11 5.95
N TYR A 157 -1.97 10.08 6.08
CA TYR A 157 -3.01 10.32 5.09
C TYR A 157 -3.51 11.77 5.13
N ALA A 158 -3.66 12.38 3.97
CA ALA A 158 -4.21 13.71 3.79
C ALA A 158 -5.60 13.63 3.13
N PHE A 159 -6.56 14.42 3.60
CA PHE A 159 -7.90 14.43 3.04
C PHE A 159 -8.59 15.78 3.21
N MET A 160 -9.61 16.03 2.40
CA MET A 160 -10.37 17.28 2.42
C MET A 160 -11.75 17.06 3.07
N VAL A 161 -12.10 17.90 4.03
CA VAL A 161 -13.46 18.01 4.60
C VAL A 161 -13.86 19.47 4.57
N ASP A 162 -14.97 19.80 3.90
CA ASP A 162 -15.50 21.17 3.81
C ASP A 162 -14.45 22.23 3.40
N GLN A 163 -13.64 21.91 2.38
CA GLN A 163 -12.54 22.76 1.88
C GLN A 163 -11.35 22.94 2.83
N MET A 164 -11.32 22.25 3.97
CA MET A 164 -10.17 22.19 4.86
C MET A 164 -9.39 20.91 4.61
N GLU A 165 -8.07 21.05 4.46
CA GLU A 165 -7.15 19.92 4.38
C GLU A 165 -6.76 19.46 5.78
N TYR A 166 -6.91 18.16 6.01
CA TYR A 166 -6.50 17.47 7.22
C TYR A 166 -5.36 16.52 6.89
N HIS A 167 -4.38 16.43 7.79
CA HIS A 167 -3.23 15.53 7.69
C HIS A 167 -3.18 14.66 8.95
N PHE A 168 -3.35 13.36 8.77
CA PHE A 168 -3.14 12.37 9.81
C PHE A 168 -1.72 11.82 9.74
N ASN A 169 -1.07 11.65 10.90
CA ASN A 169 0.16 10.89 11.03
C ASN A 169 0.13 10.12 12.36
N GLY A 170 0.24 8.80 12.30
CA GLY A 170 0.18 7.96 13.49
C GLY A 170 0.94 6.64 13.34
N VAL A 171 1.07 5.93 14.46
CA VAL A 171 1.74 4.63 14.54
C VAL A 171 0.84 3.62 15.26
N LYS A 172 1.01 2.34 14.91
CA LYS A 172 0.33 1.20 15.55
C LYS A 172 1.23 0.52 16.58
#